data_AF-A0A1X0REB7-F1
#
_entry.id   AF-A0A1X0REB7-F1
#
_cell.length_a   1.000
_cell.length_b   1.000
_cell.length_c   1.000
_cell.angle_alpha   90.00
_cell.angle_beta   90.00
_cell.angle_gamma   90.00
#
_symmetry.space_group_name_H-M   'P 1'
#
loop_
_entity.id
_entity.type
_entity.pdbx_description
1 polymer ?
#
loop_
_entity_poly.entity_id
_entity_poly.type
_entity_poly.pdbx_seq_one_letter_code
_entity_poly.pdbx_strand_id
1 'polypeptide(L)'
;MTRSERPRCVRWRLGWLPLGKPQACPFHPNELFSRQHSFSCLDMHNRLQMPKSIDDPLSYLLNLLLSTLLTKKARKSINAWLIRWPSTCAILLEMD
;
A
#
# COMPACT_ATOMS: atom_id res chain seq x y z
N MET A 1 -9.91 8.49 3.25
CA MET A 1 -8.80 8.28 4.20
C MET A 1 -9.25 8.68 5.60
N THR A 2 -9.37 7.72 6.49
CA THR A 2 -9.75 7.90 7.89
C THR A 2 -8.54 8.33 8.75
N ARG A 3 -8.79 8.78 9.99
CA ARG A 3 -7.73 9.17 10.94
C ARG A 3 -6.77 8.01 11.27
N SER A 4 -7.27 6.78 11.26
CA SER A 4 -6.50 5.57 11.57
C SER A 4 -5.68 5.04 10.39
N GLU A 5 -6.11 5.28 9.15
CA GLU A 5 -5.38 4.88 7.93
C GLU A 5 -4.17 5.78 7.65
N ARG A 6 -4.28 7.07 8.00
CA ARG A 6 -3.25 8.08 7.76
C ARG A 6 -1.86 7.71 8.32
N PRO A 7 -1.72 7.30 9.60
CA PRO A 7 -0.41 6.91 10.13
C PRO A 7 0.18 5.67 9.44
N ARG A 8 -0.65 4.70 9.01
CA ARG A 8 -0.19 3.52 8.26
C ARG A 8 0.40 3.91 6.90
N CYS A 9 -0.26 4.83 6.19
CA CYS A 9 0.25 5.37 4.92
C CYS A 9 1.58 6.12 5.07
N VAL A 10 1.74 6.86 6.18
CA VAL A 10 2.98 7.59 6.48
C VAL A 10 4.11 6.61 6.81
N ARG A 11 3.84 5.59 7.65
CA ARG A 11 4.82 4.54 7.99
C ARG A 11 5.33 3.81 6.75
N TRP A 12 4.44 3.37 5.87
CA TRP A 12 4.84 2.75 4.61
C TRP A 12 5.77 3.64 3.78
N ARG A 13 5.45 4.93 3.65
CA ARG A 13 6.29 5.87 2.88
C ARG A 13 7.67 6.09 3.49
N LEU A 14 7.78 6.07 4.81
CA LEU A 14 9.06 6.15 5.50
C LEU A 14 9.84 4.82 5.43
N GLY A 15 9.28 3.77 4.81
CA GLY A 15 9.87 2.44 4.79
C GLY A 15 9.78 1.73 6.15
N TRP A 16 8.95 2.24 7.05
CA TRP A 16 8.78 1.70 8.39
C TRP A 16 7.82 0.53 8.32
N LEU A 17 8.38 -0.68 8.28
CA LEU A 17 7.62 -1.88 8.63
C LEU A 17 7.20 -1.77 10.10
N PRO A 18 5.98 -2.24 10.44
CA PRO A 18 5.31 -1.84 11.66
C PRO A 18 6.07 -2.16 12.95
N LEU A 19 7.01 -3.10 12.89
CA LEU A 19 7.72 -3.61 14.06
C LEU A 19 9.21 -3.27 14.10
N GLY A 20 9.76 -2.60 13.06
CA GLY A 20 11.17 -2.19 13.01
C GLY A 20 12.20 -3.34 13.08
N LYS A 21 11.74 -4.60 13.07
CA LYS A 21 12.54 -5.82 13.09
C LYS A 21 12.12 -6.71 11.92
N PRO A 22 13.03 -7.50 11.33
CA PRO A 22 12.65 -8.55 10.39
C PRO A 22 11.75 -9.54 11.11
N GLN A 23 10.48 -9.63 10.71
CA GLN A 23 9.53 -10.61 11.22
C GLN A 23 9.31 -11.69 10.17
N ALA A 24 8.87 -12.89 10.54
CA ALA A 24 8.45 -13.90 9.56
C ALA A 24 7.17 -13.44 8.82
N CYS A 25 7.00 -13.73 7.52
CA CYS A 25 5.71 -13.47 6.85
C CYS A 25 4.65 -14.32 7.55
N PRO A 26 3.49 -13.75 7.94
CA PRO A 26 2.40 -14.53 8.52
C PRO A 26 1.92 -15.67 7.60
N PHE A 27 2.13 -15.55 6.28
CA PHE A 27 1.81 -16.60 5.30
C PHE A 27 2.99 -17.52 4.97
N HIS A 28 4.23 -17.12 5.27
CA HIS A 28 5.45 -17.88 4.99
C HIS A 28 6.38 -17.82 6.21
N PRO A 29 6.28 -18.77 7.16
CA PRO A 29 7.01 -18.72 8.42
C PRO A 29 8.54 -18.80 8.27
N ASN A 30 9.02 -19.28 7.12
CA ASN A 30 10.45 -19.40 6.82
C ASN A 30 11.03 -18.17 6.10
N GLU A 31 10.21 -17.20 5.69
CA GLU A 31 10.68 -16.01 4.98
C GLU A 31 10.52 -14.75 5.81
N LEU A 32 11.51 -13.86 5.73
CA LEU A 32 11.44 -12.55 6.36
C LEU A 32 10.50 -11.64 5.58
N PHE A 33 9.59 -11.01 6.31
CA PHE A 33 8.66 -10.02 5.82
C PHE A 33 9.41 -8.74 5.46
N SER A 34 9.88 -8.70 4.21
CA SER A 34 10.48 -7.51 3.60
C SER A 34 9.44 -6.77 2.77
N ARG A 35 9.73 -5.51 2.42
CA ARG A 35 8.88 -4.71 1.54
C ARG A 35 8.66 -5.38 0.18
N GLN A 36 9.71 -5.93 -0.42
CA GLN A 36 9.61 -6.66 -1.69
C GLN A 36 8.80 -7.96 -1.54
N HIS A 37 9.05 -8.71 -0.45
CA HIS A 37 8.30 -9.91 -0.16
C HIS A 37 6.81 -9.60 0.01
N SER A 38 6.44 -8.47 0.62
CA SER A 38 5.04 -8.07 0.79
C SER A 38 4.27 -7.94 -0.53
N PHE A 39 4.94 -7.57 -1.64
CA PHE A 39 4.29 -7.48 -2.95
C PHE A 39 3.80 -8.82 -3.46
N SER A 40 4.60 -9.87 -3.27
CA SER A 40 4.26 -11.24 -3.65
C SER A 40 3.41 -11.93 -2.58
N CYS A 41 3.73 -11.78 -1.29
CA CYS A 41 3.01 -12.42 -0.17
C CYS A 41 1.53 -11.96 -0.14
N LEU A 42 1.26 -10.67 -0.42
CA LEU A 42 -0.09 -10.09 -0.40
C LEU A 42 -0.72 -9.89 -1.78
N ASP A 43 -0.05 -10.36 -2.84
CA ASP A 43 -0.48 -10.24 -4.23
C ASP A 43 -0.96 -8.81 -4.59
N MET A 44 -0.15 -7.82 -4.20
CA MET A 44 -0.56 -6.40 -4.21
C MET A 44 -0.96 -5.91 -5.61
N HIS A 45 -0.32 -6.44 -6.66
CA HIS A 45 -0.63 -6.09 -8.05
C HIS A 45 -2.06 -6.44 -8.43
N ASN A 46 -2.51 -7.65 -8.11
CA ASN A 46 -3.87 -8.07 -8.43
C ASN A 46 -4.89 -7.33 -7.56
N ARG A 47 -4.62 -7.18 -6.25
CA ARG A 47 -5.54 -6.49 -5.33
C ARG A 47 -5.71 -5.00 -5.64
N LEU A 48 -4.66 -4.35 -6.14
CA LEU A 48 -4.67 -2.94 -6.53
C LEU A 48 -5.03 -2.73 -8.01
N GLN A 49 -5.25 -3.81 -8.77
CA GLN A 49 -5.51 -3.79 -10.22
C GLN A 49 -4.43 -2.99 -10.97
N MET A 50 -3.16 -3.35 -10.71
CA MET A 50 -1.98 -2.68 -11.24
C MET A 50 -1.09 -3.67 -11.99
N PRO A 51 -0.46 -3.25 -13.09
CA PRO A 51 0.45 -4.10 -13.83
C PRO A 51 1.67 -4.47 -12.98
N LYS A 52 2.20 -5.69 -13.18
CA LYS A 52 3.44 -6.18 -12.54
C LYS A 52 4.70 -5.41 -12.97
N SER A 53 4.58 -4.57 -13.99
CA SER A 53 5.64 -3.69 -14.47
C SER A 53 6.02 -2.57 -13.48
N ILE A 54 5.22 -2.35 -12.43
CA ILE A 54 5.47 -1.31 -11.42
C ILE A 54 6.18 -1.96 -10.23
N ASP A 55 7.45 -1.63 -9.96
CA ASP A 55 8.18 -2.25 -8.84
C ASP A 55 7.54 -2.06 -7.46
N ASP A 56 6.97 -0.88 -7.20
CA ASP A 56 6.35 -0.57 -5.90
C ASP A 56 4.90 -0.07 -6.11
N PRO A 57 3.93 -0.99 -6.21
CA PRO A 57 2.56 -0.63 -6.54
C PRO A 57 1.93 0.27 -5.47
N LEU A 58 2.25 0.03 -4.19
CA LEU A 58 1.66 0.79 -3.08
C LEU A 58 2.17 2.24 -3.03
N SER A 59 3.47 2.48 -3.24
CA SER A 59 4.06 3.83 -3.23
C SER A 59 3.72 4.61 -4.48
N TYR A 60 3.67 3.96 -5.63
CA TYR A 60 3.17 4.58 -6.85
C TYR A 60 1.74 5.11 -6.61
N LEU A 61 0.90 4.27 -6.02
CA LEU A 61 -0.47 4.61 -5.67
C LEU A 61 -0.50 5.77 -4.65
N LEU A 62 0.22 5.66 -3.53
CA LEU A 62 0.26 6.72 -2.50
C LEU A 62 0.83 8.06 -3.01
N ASN A 63 1.81 8.04 -3.92
CA ASN A 63 2.34 9.26 -4.55
C ASN A 63 1.33 9.90 -5.49
N LEU A 64 0.61 9.07 -6.26
CA LEU A 64 -0.49 9.54 -7.08
C LEU A 64 -1.59 10.18 -6.23
N LEU A 65 -1.92 9.60 -5.07
CA LEU A 65 -2.91 10.15 -4.12
C LEU A 65 -2.51 11.54 -3.63
N LEU A 66 -1.24 11.73 -3.25
CA LEU A 66 -0.76 13.04 -2.82
C LEU A 66 -0.86 14.06 -3.96
N SER A 67 -0.45 13.66 -5.15
CA SER A 67 -0.42 14.53 -6.33
C SER A 67 -1.84 14.94 -6.77
N THR A 68 -2.82 14.03 -6.68
CA THR A 68 -4.23 14.30 -7.01
C THR A 68 -4.97 15.07 -5.94
N LEU A 69 -4.63 14.90 -4.66
CA LEU A 69 -5.18 15.73 -3.57
C LEU A 69 -4.66 17.18 -3.63
N LEU A 70 -3.42 17.36 -4.07
CA LEU A 70 -2.80 18.69 -4.22
C LEU A 70 -3.29 19.43 -5.47
N THR A 71 -3.74 18.72 -6.50
CA THR A 71 -4.24 19.32 -7.74
C THR A 71 -5.77 19.23 -7.80
N LYS A 72 -6.47 20.38 -7.67
CA LYS A 72 -7.95 20.51 -7.70
C LYS A 72 -8.67 19.89 -8.92
N LYS A 73 -7.97 19.27 -9.88
CA LYS A 73 -8.50 18.75 -11.16
C LYS A 73 -8.98 17.28 -11.13
N ALA A 74 -9.07 16.64 -9.96
CA ALA A 74 -9.03 15.18 -9.90
C ALA A 74 -10.40 14.45 -9.81
N ARG A 75 -11.52 15.05 -10.24
CA ARG A 75 -12.88 14.46 -10.05
C ARG A 75 -13.08 13.09 -10.71
N LYS A 76 -12.43 12.80 -11.84
CA LYS A 76 -12.43 11.45 -12.47
C LYS A 76 -11.53 10.45 -11.74
N SER A 77 -10.44 10.91 -11.12
CA SER A 77 -9.54 10.01 -10.37
C SER A 77 -10.19 9.55 -9.05
N ILE A 78 -11.02 10.38 -8.43
CA ILE A 78 -11.66 10.09 -7.13
C ILE A 78 -12.50 8.80 -7.17
N ASN A 79 -13.22 8.52 -8.28
CA ASN A 79 -14.01 7.29 -8.40
C ASN A 79 -13.16 6.03 -8.53
N ALA A 80 -12.11 6.06 -9.35
CA ALA A 80 -11.15 4.95 -9.44
C ALA A 80 -10.40 4.74 -8.11
N TRP A 81 -10.21 5.83 -7.36
CA TRP A 81 -9.61 5.82 -6.03
C TRP A 81 -10.52 5.23 -4.96
N LEU A 82 -11.81 5.56 -4.94
CA LEU A 82 -12.78 4.95 -4.01
C LEU A 82 -12.84 3.42 -4.16
N ILE A 83 -12.58 2.90 -5.36
CA ILE A 83 -12.57 1.47 -5.62
C ILE A 83 -11.27 0.81 -5.11
N ARG A 84 -10.11 1.45 -5.27
CA ARG A 84 -8.80 0.88 -4.87
C ARG A 84 -8.41 1.16 -3.41
N TRP A 85 -9.00 2.17 -2.79
CA TRP A 85 -8.69 2.58 -1.41
C TRP A 85 -8.99 1.48 -0.38
N PRO A 86 -10.13 0.75 -0.43
CA PRO A 86 -10.40 -0.36 0.48
C PRO A 86 -9.31 -1.44 0.41
N SER A 87 -8.87 -1.83 -0.80
CA SER A 87 -7.77 -2.79 -0.96
C SER A 87 -6.45 -2.27 -0.36
N THR A 88 -6.16 -0.97 -0.55
CA THR A 88 -4.97 -0.33 0.02
C THR A 88 -5.00 -0.35 1.54
N CYS A 89 -6.15 -0.04 2.15
CA CYS A 89 -6.33 -0.07 3.59
C CYS A 89 -6.26 -1.49 4.17
N ALA A 90 -6.81 -2.48 3.47
CA ALA A 90 -6.71 -3.88 3.86
C ALA A 90 -5.26 -4.36 3.86
N ILE A 91 -4.51 -4.08 2.78
CA ILE A 91 -3.07 -4.39 2.71
C ILE A 91 -2.31 -3.71 3.85
N LEU A 92 -2.53 -2.42 4.09
CA LEU A 92 -1.87 -1.69 5.17
C LEU A 92 -2.27 -2.17 6.57
N LEU A 93 -3.45 -2.78 6.73
CA LEU A 93 -3.90 -3.40 7.97
C LEU A 93 -3.30 -4.79 8.17
N GLU A 94 -3.24 -5.61 7.12
CA GLU A 94 -2.63 -6.96 7.15
C GLU A 94 -1.13 -6.90 7.44
N MET A 95 -0.51 -5.78 7.11
CA MET A 95 0.88 -5.52 7.43
C MET A 95 1.14 -5.09 8.88
N ASP A 96 0.18 -4.41 9.53
CA ASP A 96 0.30 -3.75 10.84
C ASP A 96 0.43 -4.75 12.00
#